data_AF-A0A954IV67-F1
#
_entry.id   AF-A0A954IV67-F1
#
_cell.length_a   1.000
_cell.length_b   1.000
_cell.length_c   1.000
_cell.angle_alpha   90.00
_cell.angle_beta   90.00
_cell.angle_gamma   90.00
#
_symmetry.space_group_name_H-M   'P 1'
#
loop_
_entity.id
_entity.type
_entity.pdbx_description
1 polymer ?
#
loop_
_entity_poly.entity_id
_entity_poly.type
_entity_poly.pdbx_seq_one_letter_code
_entity_poly.pdbx_strand_id
1 'polypeptide(L)'
;MARSVLESTQTIEELNAIVGDPNCERELRCKAVLSLFVNYVPPLVSINEIPKILTNHSWLGHSNIYQWIHIHGWTHHNFRLGSMFTIFLFPSDGFIEGPFFEWKSNQGVSDYLLTLVFDRHFPVDYTSREPEYDASKKLWNVLSGSNLADTRLMEFSVAHPNGGTELFTQKGLSVY
;
A
#
# COMPACT_ATOMS: atom_id res chain seq x y z
N MET A 1 5.80 -8.00 22.92
CA MET A 1 5.45 -7.30 21.66
C MET A 1 4.95 -8.36 20.70
N ALA A 2 3.87 -8.10 19.96
CA ALA A 2 3.44 -8.99 18.89
C ALA A 2 4.53 -9.05 17.81
N ARG A 3 4.68 -10.21 17.17
CA ARG A 3 5.63 -10.47 16.10
C ARG A 3 4.85 -10.55 14.78
N SER A 4 5.36 -9.96 13.70
CA SER A 4 4.64 -10.01 12.43
C SER A 4 4.75 -11.39 11.78
N VAL A 5 3.70 -11.81 11.07
CA VAL A 5 3.69 -13.07 10.30
C VAL A 5 4.60 -12.95 9.06
N LEU A 6 4.93 -11.73 8.65
CA LEU A 6 5.74 -11.41 7.46
C LEU A 6 7.20 -11.03 7.79
N GLU A 7 7.64 -11.24 9.03
CA GLU A 7 9.05 -11.10 9.34
C GLU A 7 9.87 -12.05 8.47
N SER A 8 10.87 -11.49 7.80
CA SER A 8 11.72 -12.23 6.87
C SER A 8 13.19 -12.03 7.22
N THR A 9 14.00 -13.06 6.98
CA THR A 9 15.47 -12.97 7.05
C THR A 9 16.08 -12.62 5.69
N GLN A 10 15.28 -12.55 4.63
CA GLN A 10 15.72 -12.22 3.29
C GLN A 10 16.09 -10.74 3.20
N THR A 11 17.11 -10.44 2.41
CA THR A 11 17.61 -9.08 2.14
C THR A 11 16.64 -8.27 1.27
N ILE A 12 16.86 -6.95 1.22
CA ILE A 12 16.10 -6.04 0.34
C ILE A 12 16.24 -6.49 -1.12
N GLU A 13 17.44 -6.88 -1.54
CA GLU A 13 17.74 -7.32 -2.90
C GLU A 13 17.00 -8.61 -3.26
N GLU A 14 17.00 -9.60 -2.39
CA GLU A 14 16.28 -10.88 -2.60
C GLU A 14 14.77 -10.66 -2.70
N LEU A 15 14.19 -9.83 -1.84
CA LEU A 15 12.77 -9.51 -1.90
C LEU A 15 12.41 -8.75 -3.17
N ASN A 16 13.19 -7.75 -3.57
CA ASN A 16 12.96 -7.02 -4.82
C ASN A 16 13.11 -7.93 -6.07
N ALA A 17 14.00 -8.92 -6.02
CA ALA A 17 14.12 -9.92 -7.09
C ALA A 17 12.84 -10.76 -7.21
N ILE A 18 12.27 -11.22 -6.09
CA ILE A 18 10.99 -11.95 -6.05
C ILE A 18 9.85 -11.08 -6.59
N VAL A 19 9.71 -9.85 -6.07
CA VAL A 19 8.64 -8.92 -6.47
C VAL A 19 8.67 -8.65 -7.98
N GLY A 20 9.87 -8.52 -8.54
CA GLY A 20 10.14 -8.23 -9.93
C GLY A 20 9.95 -9.38 -10.92
N ASP A 21 9.96 -10.63 -10.46
CA ASP A 21 9.90 -11.78 -11.35
C ASP A 21 8.45 -12.10 -11.75
N PRO A 22 8.05 -11.91 -13.03
CA PRO A 22 6.68 -12.22 -13.47
C PRO A 22 6.36 -13.71 -13.45
N ASN A 23 7.36 -14.60 -13.39
CA ASN A 23 7.17 -16.05 -13.33
C ASN A 23 7.05 -16.57 -11.90
N CYS A 24 7.37 -15.74 -10.90
CA CYS A 24 7.20 -16.12 -9.51
C CYS A 24 5.71 -16.18 -9.16
N GLU A 25 5.33 -17.12 -8.29
CA GLU A 25 3.96 -17.28 -7.84
C GLU A 25 3.42 -15.96 -7.26
N ARG A 26 2.20 -15.58 -7.66
CA ARG A 26 1.52 -14.35 -7.22
C ARG A 26 1.60 -14.16 -5.71
N GLU A 27 1.30 -15.21 -4.94
CA GLU A 27 1.33 -15.18 -3.48
C GLU A 27 2.72 -14.83 -2.93
N LEU A 28 3.79 -15.43 -3.47
CA LEU A 28 5.17 -15.13 -3.06
C LEU A 28 5.53 -13.68 -3.37
N ARG A 29 5.10 -13.17 -4.53
CA ARG A 29 5.30 -11.77 -4.91
C ARG A 29 4.57 -10.82 -3.97
N CYS A 30 3.31 -11.10 -3.64
CA CYS A 30 2.54 -10.34 -2.64
C CYS A 30 3.26 -10.31 -1.29
N LYS A 31 3.62 -11.49 -0.77
CA LYS A 31 4.33 -11.61 0.51
C LYS A 31 5.65 -10.86 0.50
N ALA A 32 6.39 -10.90 -0.61
CA ALA A 32 7.65 -10.16 -0.73
C ALA A 32 7.45 -8.64 -0.69
N VAL A 33 6.42 -8.09 -1.35
CA VAL A 33 6.07 -6.66 -1.23
C VAL A 33 5.75 -6.32 0.22
N LEU A 34 4.87 -7.11 0.86
CA LEU A 34 4.48 -6.84 2.24
C LEU A 34 5.67 -6.98 3.21
N SER A 35 6.54 -7.97 3.02
CA SER A 35 7.77 -8.14 3.79
C SER A 35 8.74 -6.97 3.60
N LEU A 36 8.84 -6.36 2.41
CA LEU A 36 9.62 -5.13 2.22
C LEU A 36 9.11 -4.01 3.14
N PHE A 37 7.79 -3.82 3.21
CA PHE A 37 7.19 -2.82 4.10
C PHE A 37 7.40 -3.15 5.57
N VAL A 38 7.05 -4.37 5.98
CA VAL A 38 7.10 -4.83 7.38
C VAL A 38 8.52 -4.74 7.96
N ASN A 39 9.54 -5.14 7.19
CA ASN A 39 10.90 -5.28 7.72
C ASN A 39 11.78 -4.04 7.47
N TYR A 40 11.48 -3.23 6.44
CA TYR A 40 12.39 -2.17 5.98
C TYR A 40 11.77 -0.79 5.88
N VAL A 41 10.44 -0.65 5.95
CA VAL A 41 9.75 0.65 5.88
C VAL A 41 9.21 1.01 7.26
N PRO A 42 9.97 1.75 8.09
CA PRO A 42 9.45 2.17 9.39
C PRO A 42 8.39 3.28 9.24
N PRO A 43 7.40 3.35 10.15
CA PRO A 43 6.55 4.52 10.27
C PRO A 43 7.39 5.80 10.51
N LEU A 44 6.82 6.94 10.09
CA LEU A 44 7.42 8.27 9.99
C LEU A 44 8.55 8.44 8.97
N VAL A 45 8.86 7.41 8.18
CA VAL A 45 9.83 7.52 7.10
C VAL A 45 9.37 8.55 6.07
N SER A 46 10.32 9.32 5.53
CA SER A 46 10.07 10.21 4.40
C SER A 46 9.62 9.38 3.19
N ILE A 47 8.60 9.86 2.49
CA ILE A 47 8.08 9.18 1.30
C ILE A 47 9.16 8.98 0.23
N ASN A 48 10.20 9.83 0.21
CA ASN A 48 11.32 9.75 -0.72
C ASN A 48 12.35 8.65 -0.40
N GLU A 49 12.29 8.06 0.80
CA GLU A 49 13.16 6.92 1.15
C GLU A 49 12.53 5.58 0.72
N ILE A 50 11.20 5.53 0.58
CA ILE A 50 10.48 4.29 0.20
C ILE A 50 10.97 3.74 -1.15
N PRO A 51 11.18 4.55 -2.21
CA PRO A 51 11.71 4.04 -3.48
C PRO A 51 13.12 3.44 -3.38
N LYS A 52 13.91 3.84 -2.37
CA LYS A 52 15.26 3.29 -2.17
C LYS A 52 15.22 1.86 -1.60
N ILE A 53 14.12 1.51 -0.93
CA ILE A 53 13.85 0.16 -0.42
C ILE A 53 13.15 -0.67 -1.50
N LEU A 54 12.19 -0.09 -2.21
CA LEU A 54 11.40 -0.73 -3.26
C LEU A 54 12.08 -0.58 -4.63
N THR A 55 13.35 -0.95 -4.76
CA THR A 55 14.18 -0.65 -5.95
C THR A 55 13.63 -1.23 -7.27
N ASN A 56 12.80 -2.26 -7.21
CA ASN A 56 12.06 -2.74 -8.37
C ASN A 56 10.62 -2.19 -8.33
N HIS A 57 10.28 -1.31 -9.27
CA HIS A 57 8.96 -0.69 -9.36
C HIS A 57 8.01 -1.35 -10.37
N SER A 58 8.48 -2.38 -11.10
CA SER A 58 7.69 -3.00 -12.17
C SER A 58 6.36 -3.58 -11.69
N TRP A 59 6.30 -4.06 -10.44
CA TRP A 59 5.09 -4.57 -9.82
C TRP A 59 3.99 -3.53 -9.60
N LEU A 60 4.33 -2.23 -9.53
CA LEU A 60 3.34 -1.16 -9.43
C LEU A 60 2.49 -1.10 -10.70
N GLY A 61 3.04 -1.45 -11.86
CA GLY A 61 2.28 -1.56 -13.12
C GLY A 61 1.28 -2.72 -13.12
N HIS A 62 1.39 -3.65 -12.18
CA HIS A 62 0.52 -4.81 -12.01
C HIS A 62 -0.31 -4.70 -10.73
N SER A 63 -0.47 -3.48 -10.18
CA SER A 63 -1.21 -3.23 -8.95
C SER A 63 -2.23 -2.11 -9.16
N ASN A 64 -3.31 -2.12 -8.40
CA ASN A 64 -4.29 -1.03 -8.42
C ASN A 64 -4.12 -0.17 -7.16
N ILE A 65 -3.98 1.14 -7.34
CA ILE A 65 -3.82 2.10 -6.24
C ILE A 65 -5.09 2.94 -6.18
N TYR A 66 -5.69 3.02 -4.99
CA TYR A 66 -6.87 3.82 -4.74
C TYR A 66 -6.63 4.78 -3.58
N GLN A 67 -7.00 6.03 -3.77
CA GLN A 67 -7.09 6.99 -2.68
C GLN A 67 -8.44 6.90 -1.98
N TRP A 68 -8.44 6.92 -0.65
CA TRP A 68 -9.64 7.10 0.15
C TRP A 68 -9.71 8.54 0.66
N ILE A 69 -10.70 9.31 0.16
CA ILE A 69 -10.91 10.71 0.58
C ILE A 69 -11.85 10.81 1.80
N HIS A 70 -12.72 9.81 2.01
CA HIS A 70 -13.69 9.80 3.10
C HIS A 70 -13.86 8.40 3.69
N ILE A 71 -13.21 8.11 4.82
CA ILE A 71 -13.56 6.94 5.65
C ILE A 71 -14.06 7.44 6.99
N HIS A 72 -15.37 7.62 7.09
CA HIS A 72 -16.02 7.80 8.38
C HIS A 72 -16.68 6.48 8.78
N GLY A 73 -16.14 5.83 9.82
CA GLY A 73 -16.85 4.80 10.59
C GLY A 73 -16.71 3.34 10.15
N TRP A 74 -15.96 3.01 9.09
CA TRP A 74 -15.85 1.62 8.58
C TRP A 74 -14.55 0.89 8.91
N THR A 75 -13.45 1.62 9.07
CA THR A 75 -12.16 1.01 9.48
C THR A 75 -11.95 1.25 10.97
N HIS A 76 -11.43 0.27 11.72
CA HIS A 76 -11.07 0.38 13.16
C HIS A 76 -10.00 1.44 13.50
N HIS A 77 -9.72 2.33 12.56
CA HIS A 77 -8.58 3.19 12.54
C HIS A 77 -9.03 4.64 12.75
N ASN A 78 -8.51 5.29 13.79
CA ASN A 78 -8.70 6.71 14.02
C ASN A 78 -7.74 7.51 13.13
N PHE A 79 -7.94 7.44 11.80
CA PHE A 79 -7.14 8.15 10.80
C PHE A 79 -7.45 9.64 10.80
N ARG A 80 -6.98 10.38 11.81
CA ARG A 80 -7.52 11.72 12.07
C ARG A 80 -7.13 12.79 11.04
N LEU A 81 -6.02 12.72 10.29
CA LEU A 81 -5.55 13.87 9.50
C LEU A 81 -4.61 13.53 8.30
N GLY A 82 -4.80 12.43 7.59
CA GLY A 82 -3.86 11.98 6.54
C GLY A 82 -4.49 11.64 5.19
N SER A 83 -3.66 11.55 4.14
CA SER A 83 -4.07 10.98 2.85
C SER A 83 -3.87 9.47 2.88
N MET A 84 -4.94 8.71 2.62
CA MET A 84 -4.92 7.26 2.68
C MET A 84 -4.98 6.66 1.29
N PHE A 85 -4.17 5.62 1.07
CA PHE A 85 -4.12 4.87 -0.16
C PHE A 85 -4.17 3.38 0.13
N THR A 86 -4.97 2.63 -0.62
CA THR A 86 -4.92 1.16 -0.61
C THR A 86 -4.37 0.68 -1.94
N ILE A 87 -3.36 -0.17 -1.86
CA ILE A 87 -2.73 -0.84 -2.98
C ILE A 87 -3.21 -2.30 -2.98
N PHE A 88 -3.92 -2.69 -4.03
CA PHE A 88 -4.28 -4.06 -4.32
C PHE A 88 -3.12 -4.72 -5.05
N LEU A 89 -2.44 -5.66 -4.39
CA LEU A 89 -1.22 -6.28 -4.92
C LEU A 89 -1.57 -7.38 -5.91
N PHE A 90 -1.10 -7.27 -7.16
CA PHE A 90 -1.30 -8.29 -8.20
C PHE A 90 -2.75 -8.80 -8.29
N PRO A 91 -3.74 -7.92 -8.47
CA PRO A 91 -5.14 -8.33 -8.49
C PRO A 91 -5.41 -9.34 -9.62
N SER A 92 -6.16 -10.40 -9.34
CA SER A 92 -6.59 -11.37 -10.35
C SER A 92 -7.74 -10.81 -11.16
N ASP A 93 -7.72 -11.00 -12.48
CA ASP A 93 -8.84 -10.62 -13.35
C ASP A 93 -10.16 -11.19 -12.81
N GLY A 94 -11.05 -10.30 -12.35
CA GLY A 94 -12.29 -10.68 -11.68
C GLY A 94 -13.17 -9.46 -11.41
N PHE A 95 -14.46 -9.59 -11.68
CA PHE A 95 -15.49 -8.61 -11.33
C PHE A 95 -15.92 -8.85 -9.87
N ILE A 96 -16.00 -7.81 -9.05
CA ILE A 96 -16.81 -7.85 -7.82
C ILE A 96 -18.11 -7.09 -8.09
N GLU A 97 -19.24 -7.78 -8.04
CA GLU A 97 -20.52 -7.15 -7.75
C GLU A 97 -20.63 -6.98 -6.23
N GLY A 98 -20.38 -5.77 -5.74
CA GLY A 98 -20.62 -5.39 -4.35
C GLY A 98 -21.96 -4.65 -4.22
N PRO A 99 -22.76 -4.90 -3.16
CA PRO A 99 -24.11 -4.32 -3.01
C PRO A 99 -24.18 -2.80 -2.83
N PHE A 100 -23.03 -2.10 -2.74
CA PHE A 100 -22.98 -0.67 -2.42
C PHE A 100 -22.28 0.19 -3.48
N PHE A 101 -21.68 -0.42 -4.51
CA PHE A 101 -20.82 0.28 -5.45
C PHE A 101 -20.82 -0.48 -6.78
N GLU A 102 -21.59 -0.02 -7.78
CA GLU A 102 -21.43 -0.44 -9.18
C GLU A 102 -20.12 0.13 -9.74
N TRP A 103 -18.97 -0.36 -9.27
CA TRP A 103 -17.69 -0.10 -9.90
C TRP A 103 -17.54 -1.09 -11.05
N LYS A 104 -17.99 -0.70 -12.24
CA LYS A 104 -17.55 -1.32 -13.49
C LYS A 104 -16.08 -1.00 -13.69
N SER A 105 -15.22 -1.71 -13.00
CA SER A 105 -13.79 -1.58 -13.20
C SER A 105 -13.25 -2.98 -13.43
N ASN A 106 -12.50 -3.17 -14.52
CA ASN A 106 -11.67 -4.34 -14.79
C ASN A 106 -10.53 -4.47 -13.76
N GLN A 107 -10.76 -4.03 -12.53
CA GLN A 107 -9.78 -3.94 -11.46
C GLN A 107 -9.99 -5.18 -10.62
N GLY A 108 -9.16 -6.18 -10.91
CA GLY A 108 -9.21 -7.47 -10.26
C GLY A 108 -9.19 -7.43 -8.74
N VAL A 109 -9.46 -8.59 -8.14
CA VAL A 109 -9.49 -8.75 -6.68
C VAL A 109 -8.10 -9.09 -6.18
N SER A 110 -7.67 -8.49 -5.08
CA SER A 110 -6.53 -9.02 -4.33
C SER A 110 -6.87 -9.26 -2.88
N ASP A 111 -6.61 -10.49 -2.44
CA ASP A 111 -6.63 -10.90 -1.04
C ASP A 111 -5.42 -10.35 -0.24
N TYR A 112 -4.52 -9.64 -0.92
CA TYR A 112 -3.36 -8.96 -0.34
C TYR A 112 -3.47 -7.46 -0.55
N LEU A 113 -3.63 -6.74 0.55
CA LEU A 113 -3.77 -5.28 0.54
C LEU A 113 -2.65 -4.64 1.35
N LEU A 114 -2.15 -3.53 0.84
CA LEU A 114 -1.27 -2.63 1.55
C LEU A 114 -1.96 -1.28 1.65
N THR A 115 -2.30 -0.84 2.87
CA THR A 115 -2.85 0.49 3.10
C THR A 115 -1.78 1.40 3.66
N LEU A 116 -1.55 2.53 3.01
CA LEU A 116 -0.57 3.54 3.38
C LEU A 116 -1.30 4.80 3.83
N VAL A 117 -0.86 5.38 4.94
CA VAL A 117 -1.37 6.66 5.42
C VAL A 117 -0.23 7.65 5.46
N PHE A 118 -0.34 8.69 4.65
CA PHE A 118 0.59 9.80 4.65
C PHE A 118 0.05 10.96 5.49
N ASP A 119 0.94 11.81 5.98
CA ASP A 119 0.52 13.02 6.66
C ASP A 119 -0.25 13.99 5.74
N ARG A 120 -0.75 15.08 6.32
CA ARG A 120 -1.52 16.10 5.61
C ARG A 120 -0.74 16.85 4.52
N HIS A 121 0.58 16.65 4.41
CA HIS A 121 1.40 17.33 3.41
C HIS A 121 1.36 16.61 2.05
N PHE A 122 0.79 15.40 1.98
CA PHE A 122 0.57 14.75 0.70
C PHE A 122 -0.36 15.61 -0.19
N PRO A 123 0.10 16.09 -1.35
CA PRO A 123 -0.59 17.11 -2.11
C PRO A 123 -1.70 16.50 -2.98
N VAL A 124 -2.90 16.44 -2.42
CA VAL A 124 -4.13 16.09 -3.14
C VAL A 124 -4.73 17.36 -3.73
N ASP A 125 -4.98 17.35 -5.05
CA ASP A 125 -5.67 18.45 -5.70
C ASP A 125 -7.18 18.21 -5.69
N TYR A 126 -7.85 18.70 -4.65
CA TYR A 126 -9.31 18.61 -4.51
C TYR A 126 -10.10 19.45 -5.52
N THR A 127 -9.42 20.25 -6.35
CA THR A 127 -10.07 21.02 -7.43
C THR A 127 -10.10 20.25 -8.74
N SER A 128 -9.37 19.13 -8.83
CA SER A 128 -9.43 18.23 -9.98
C SER A 128 -10.83 17.64 -10.15
N ARG A 129 -11.15 17.27 -11.40
CA ARG A 129 -12.37 16.51 -11.72
C ARG A 129 -12.33 15.10 -11.15
N GLU A 130 -11.13 14.53 -11.00
CA GLU A 130 -10.87 13.16 -10.53
C GLU A 130 -9.75 13.17 -9.48
N PRO A 131 -9.97 13.78 -8.30
CA PRO A 131 -8.92 13.98 -7.30
C PRO A 131 -8.31 12.66 -6.81
N GLU A 132 -9.11 11.59 -6.71
CA GLU A 132 -8.65 10.25 -6.32
C GLU A 132 -7.65 9.66 -7.32
N TYR A 133 -7.95 9.80 -8.62
CA TYR A 133 -7.11 9.28 -9.68
C TYR A 133 -5.79 10.04 -9.75
N ASP A 134 -5.84 11.37 -9.68
CA ASP A 134 -4.65 12.22 -9.70
C ASP A 134 -3.75 11.96 -8.49
N ALA A 135 -4.32 11.80 -7.30
CA ALA A 135 -3.56 11.46 -6.10
C ALA A 135 -2.93 10.07 -6.19
N SER A 136 -3.66 9.08 -6.73
CA SER A 136 -3.16 7.71 -6.93
C SER A 136 -1.99 7.69 -7.93
N LYS A 137 -2.11 8.46 -9.02
CA LYS A 137 -1.01 8.68 -9.99
C LYS A 137 0.19 9.38 -9.34
N LYS A 138 -0.06 10.35 -8.46
CA LYS A 138 1.00 11.01 -7.68
C LYS A 138 1.72 10.03 -6.78
N LEU A 139 1.00 9.18 -6.06
CA LEU A 139 1.60 8.16 -5.21
C LEU A 139 2.44 7.19 -6.06
N TRP A 140 1.92 6.74 -7.21
CA TRP A 140 2.67 5.91 -8.15
C TRP A 140 4.00 6.55 -8.57
N ASN A 141 3.98 7.83 -8.95
CA ASN A 141 5.17 8.57 -9.36
C ASN A 141 6.20 8.65 -8.23
N VAL A 142 5.75 8.91 -6.99
CA VAL A 142 6.63 9.01 -5.84
C VAL A 142 7.24 7.66 -5.48
N LEU A 143 6.42 6.60 -5.41
CA LEU A 143 6.91 5.25 -5.17
C LEU A 143 7.89 4.77 -6.25
N SER A 144 7.81 5.33 -7.45
CA SER A 144 8.72 5.07 -8.58
C SER A 144 9.94 6.00 -8.62
N GLY A 145 10.17 6.83 -7.58
CA GLY A 145 11.36 7.66 -7.44
C GLY A 145 11.18 9.16 -7.66
N SER A 146 9.96 9.65 -7.89
CA SER A 146 9.71 11.10 -7.90
C SER A 146 9.82 11.68 -6.51
N ASN A 147 10.34 12.91 -6.41
CA ASN A 147 10.52 13.57 -5.13
C ASN A 147 9.24 14.34 -4.72
N LEU A 148 8.86 14.19 -3.46
CA LEU A 148 7.80 14.97 -2.84
C LEU A 148 8.29 15.51 -1.50
N ALA A 149 8.36 16.84 -1.38
CA ALA A 149 8.86 17.49 -0.17
C ALA A 149 7.93 17.23 1.02
N ASP A 150 8.55 17.03 2.20
CA ASP A 150 7.91 17.08 3.52
C ASP A 150 6.73 16.13 3.79
N THR A 151 6.55 15.06 3.00
CA THR A 151 5.55 14.03 3.27
C THR A 151 6.16 12.80 3.93
N ARG A 152 5.48 12.30 4.95
CA ARG A 152 5.88 11.11 5.73
C ARG A 152 4.80 10.06 5.74
N LEU A 153 5.22 8.79 5.69
CA LEU A 153 4.35 7.65 5.95
C LEU A 153 4.07 7.60 7.46
N MET A 154 2.86 7.90 7.90
CA MET A 154 2.49 7.94 9.31
C MET A 154 2.25 6.54 9.89
N GLU A 155 1.59 5.70 9.11
CA GLU A 155 1.27 4.31 9.44
C GLU A 155 0.94 3.55 8.17
N PHE A 156 1.00 2.22 8.26
CA PHE A 156 0.53 1.35 7.20
C PHE A 156 -0.09 0.09 7.79
N SER A 157 -0.97 -0.55 7.03
CA SER A 157 -1.48 -1.87 7.36
C SER A 157 -1.29 -2.84 6.22
N VAL A 158 -1.11 -4.11 6.59
CA VAL A 158 -1.04 -5.23 5.65
C VAL A 158 -2.20 -6.16 5.95
N ALA A 159 -3.00 -6.46 4.92
CA ALA A 159 -4.12 -7.40 5.03
C ALA A 159 -3.74 -8.73 4.36
N HIS A 160 -4.11 -9.82 5.04
CA HIS A 160 -3.84 -11.19 4.63
C HIS A 160 -5.09 -11.85 4.02
N PRO A 161 -4.92 -12.88 3.18
CA PRO A 161 -6.06 -13.59 2.58
C PRO A 161 -6.99 -14.26 3.59
N ASN A 162 -6.49 -14.55 4.80
CA ASN A 162 -7.28 -15.13 5.88
C ASN A 162 -8.13 -14.09 6.63
N GLY A 163 -8.14 -12.82 6.18
CA GLY A 163 -8.88 -11.72 6.80
C GLY A 163 -8.15 -11.02 7.95
N GLY A 164 -6.98 -11.50 8.37
CA GLY A 164 -6.17 -10.86 9.41
C GLY A 164 -5.56 -9.54 8.92
N THR A 165 -5.47 -8.56 9.81
CA THR A 165 -4.84 -7.26 9.50
C THR A 165 -3.78 -6.90 10.55
N GLU A 166 -2.59 -6.54 10.07
CA GLU A 166 -1.51 -6.03 10.91
C GLU A 166 -1.32 -4.54 10.66
N LEU A 167 -1.33 -3.73 11.72
CA LEU A 167 -1.20 -2.28 11.68
C LEU A 167 0.14 -1.85 12.28
N PHE A 168 0.92 -1.11 11.50
CA PHE A 168 2.24 -0.60 11.87
C PHE A 168 2.16 0.91 12.09
N THR A 169 2.32 1.32 13.35
CA THR A 169 2.27 2.72 13.77
C THR A 169 3.59 3.14 14.44
N GLN A 170 3.75 4.44 14.73
CA GLN A 170 4.87 4.92 15.56
C GLN A 170 4.95 4.21 16.93
N LYS A 171 3.81 3.71 17.46
CA LYS A 171 3.76 3.00 18.75
C LYS A 171 4.15 1.51 18.63
N GLY A 172 4.42 1.03 17.42
CA GLY A 172 4.70 -0.36 17.09
C GLY A 172 3.53 -1.06 16.41
N LEU A 173 3.62 -2.39 16.38
CA LEU A 173 2.67 -3.31 15.76
C LEU A 173 1.42 -3.53 16.62
N SER A 174 0.25 -3.38 16.02
CA SER A 174 -1.05 -3.80 16.53
C SER A 174 -1.66 -4.84 15.58
N VAL A 175 -2.26 -5.91 16.12
CA VAL A 175 -2.87 -7.00 15.33
C VAL A 175 -4.36 -7.03 15.61
N TYR A 176 -5.18 -7.12 14.56
CA TYR A 176 -6.65 -7.11 14.61
C TYR A 176 -7.25 -8.32 13.87
#